data_AF-L7C936-F1
#
_entry.id   AF-L7C936-F1
#
_cell.length_a   1.000
_cell.length_b   1.000
_cell.length_c   1.000
_cell.angle_alpha   90.00
_cell.angle_beta   90.00
_cell.angle_gamma   90.00
#
_symmetry.space_group_name_H-M   'P 1'
#
loop_
_entity.id
_entity.type
_entity.pdbx_description
1 polymer ?
#
loop_
_entity_poly.entity_id
_entity_poly.type
_entity_poly.pdbx_seq_one_letter_code
_entity_poly.pdbx_strand_id
1 'polypeptide(L)'
;MSSQNKSLRKSDESLGHQCQNSFTKPVGRNIRRQGFFLVLVLIVIAVATMAVYSFTDLMIAADETAYLTGDLVQARATVDSGIEAVRLVLAQPASMREDAGGVFNNPSMFQGVPITDGSQGNPTSNFTVLAPGLTEMGTLGGIRYGLQNESARLNINALTVLEENSDAINMLTGLSGGSVDAGGILGDATASEDSDLSTENIAVTLLMTLPGMDVTIADAILDWLDEDTEPRENGCEDEYYTSLATPYAAANGPVQTVEELLLVRGVTPQLLFGADSNRNGVLDPDEQQRYAASIETPGVLGWASYLTVHGAEANKTMDGEFRVNINGEDLEVLYEELMTAIGDEVFASFIVAYRISGESSLAASVASGASAEALAAQGIEAQDADNANSESEGTVLPWSVEALDDFDLTGGAAVEFNQVLDLIDAKVSLERNGETFTYTSPLIGEPTLLAEFLPFLMDQLTTQDGDVLPGRINLNECPAELLMGVPLVDVDTMTAILEARSQDVGGTTSDRNHETWPLTEGLVTVDQMRALLPLVTARGDVFRAQVIGFDSGSGLAARGEAIIDASTPNPRVVHYRDLTHLGRGFDLSVLGGNIVVPNNN
;
A
#
# COMPACT_ATOMS: atom_id res chain seq x y z
N MET A 1 -57.64 47.42 25.58
CA MET A 1 -58.54 48.58 25.41
C MET A 1 -59.88 48.04 24.89
N SER A 2 -60.76 47.61 25.77
CA SER A 2 -61.90 48.38 26.31
C SER A 2 -62.96 48.73 25.27
N SER A 3 -64.05 47.96 25.30
CA SER A 3 -65.38 48.29 24.79
C SER A 3 -65.81 49.70 25.18
N GLN A 4 -66.64 50.36 24.36
CA GLN A 4 -68.05 50.63 24.65
C GLN A 4 -68.66 51.76 23.79
N ASN A 5 -69.95 51.53 23.47
CA ASN A 5 -71.07 52.49 23.46
C ASN A 5 -71.14 53.62 22.43
N LYS A 6 -72.25 53.66 21.67
CA LYS A 6 -73.42 54.47 22.09
C LYS A 6 -74.68 54.17 21.27
N SER A 7 -75.77 53.96 21.99
CA SER A 7 -77.16 54.09 21.53
C SER A 7 -77.63 55.54 21.66
N LEU A 8 -78.76 55.89 21.01
CA LEU A 8 -79.86 56.77 21.49
C LEU A 8 -80.80 57.07 20.29
N ARG A 9 -82.08 56.61 20.33
CA ARG A 9 -83.34 57.39 20.60
C ARG A 9 -83.77 58.34 19.44
N LYS A 10 -85.02 58.55 19.03
CA LYS A 10 -86.41 58.20 19.47
C LYS A 10 -87.40 58.73 18.38
N SER A 11 -88.59 58.12 18.23
CA SER A 11 -89.98 58.67 18.00
C SER A 11 -90.18 60.04 17.30
N ASP A 12 -91.19 60.35 16.47
CA ASP A 12 -92.56 59.85 16.26
C ASP A 12 -93.24 60.61 15.07
N GLU A 13 -94.46 60.18 14.67
CA GLU A 13 -95.54 60.86 13.90
C GLU A 13 -95.40 61.07 12.36
N SER A 14 -96.42 60.96 11.50
CA SER A 14 -97.85 60.56 11.60
C SER A 14 -98.47 60.32 10.20
N LEU A 15 -99.41 59.35 10.14
CA LEU A 15 -100.63 59.21 9.31
C LEU A 15 -100.72 59.77 7.86
N GLY A 16 -101.10 58.88 6.93
CA GLY A 16 -101.73 59.29 5.66
C GLY A 16 -101.97 58.18 4.61
N HIS A 17 -103.18 57.61 4.64
CA HIS A 17 -103.91 56.91 3.56
C HIS A 17 -103.74 55.41 3.27
N GLN A 18 -104.94 54.80 3.30
CA GLN A 18 -105.35 53.44 2.98
C GLN A 18 -105.09 53.05 1.52
N CYS A 19 -104.73 51.79 1.29
CA CYS A 19 -105.55 50.93 0.44
C CYS A 19 -105.27 49.46 0.76
N GLN A 20 -106.35 48.75 1.01
CA GLN A 20 -106.43 47.33 1.33
C GLN A 20 -105.80 46.50 0.23
N ASN A 21 -104.96 45.52 0.60
CA ASN A 21 -104.87 44.28 -0.16
C ASN A 21 -104.70 43.09 0.78
N SER A 22 -105.67 42.20 0.61
CA SER A 22 -105.87 40.86 1.13
C SER A 22 -104.64 40.08 1.57
N PHE A 23 -104.75 39.57 2.81
CA PHE A 23 -104.22 38.30 3.30
C PHE A 23 -103.70 37.35 2.22
N THR A 24 -102.39 37.07 2.25
CA THR A 24 -101.86 35.71 2.26
C THR A 24 -100.50 35.72 2.97
N LYS A 25 -100.39 34.97 4.07
CA LYS A 25 -99.10 34.61 4.68
C LYS A 25 -98.34 33.76 3.66
N PRO A 26 -97.13 34.13 3.18
CA PRO A 26 -96.24 33.12 2.65
C PRO A 26 -95.80 32.28 3.85
N VAL A 27 -96.27 31.04 3.87
CA VAL A 27 -95.73 29.97 4.72
C VAL A 27 -94.22 30.04 4.61
N GLY A 28 -93.54 30.30 5.73
CA GLY A 28 -92.10 30.16 5.83
C GLY A 28 -91.75 28.74 5.41
N ARG A 29 -91.29 28.59 4.17
CA ARG A 29 -90.75 27.34 3.68
C ARG A 29 -89.46 27.16 4.46
N ASN A 30 -89.51 26.38 5.54
CA ASN A 30 -88.32 25.80 6.13
C ASN A 30 -87.64 25.02 5.01
N ILE A 31 -86.75 25.67 4.27
CA ILE A 31 -85.78 24.98 3.42
C ILE A 31 -85.01 24.15 4.43
N ARG A 32 -85.35 22.86 4.50
CA ARG A 32 -84.60 21.89 5.29
C ARG A 32 -83.17 21.88 4.73
N ARG A 33 -82.30 22.71 5.31
CA ARG A 33 -80.84 22.61 5.17
C ARG A 33 -80.36 21.38 5.93
N GLN A 34 -80.92 20.20 5.64
CA GLN A 34 -80.66 18.95 6.37
C GLN A 34 -79.91 17.91 5.51
N GLY A 35 -79.63 18.20 4.23
CA GLY A 35 -78.80 17.35 3.36
C GLY A 35 -77.37 17.86 3.14
N PHE A 36 -77.17 19.18 3.01
CA PHE A 36 -75.85 19.78 2.72
C PHE A 36 -74.83 19.59 3.85
N PHE A 37 -75.28 19.70 5.11
CA PHE A 37 -74.40 19.45 6.27
C PHE A 37 -73.91 18.00 6.32
N LEU A 38 -74.70 17.04 5.84
CA LEU A 38 -74.32 15.63 5.82
C LEU A 38 -73.20 15.38 4.79
N VAL A 39 -73.29 16.00 3.62
CA VAL A 39 -72.23 15.95 2.60
C VAL A 39 -70.96 16.65 3.07
N LEU A 40 -71.08 17.81 3.71
CA LEU A 40 -69.92 18.53 4.27
C LEU A 40 -69.24 17.74 5.39
N VAL A 41 -70.02 17.13 6.30
CA VAL A 41 -69.50 16.25 7.34
C VAL A 41 -68.81 15.03 6.73
N LEU A 42 -69.37 14.44 5.67
CA LEU A 42 -68.76 13.29 4.99
C LEU A 42 -67.43 13.68 4.31
N ILE A 43 -67.34 14.86 3.70
CA ILE A 43 -66.07 15.38 3.14
C ILE A 43 -65.05 15.62 4.26
N VAL A 44 -65.46 16.25 5.36
CA VAL A 44 -64.57 16.50 6.51
C VAL A 44 -64.07 15.18 7.09
N ILE A 45 -64.94 14.18 7.24
CA ILE A 45 -64.56 12.85 7.69
C ILE A 45 -63.59 12.21 6.68
N ALA A 46 -63.87 12.25 5.38
CA ALA A 46 -62.99 11.67 4.37
C ALA A 46 -61.58 12.32 4.37
N VAL A 47 -61.51 13.64 4.47
CA VAL A 47 -60.24 14.39 4.56
C VAL A 47 -59.52 14.08 5.88
N ALA A 48 -60.24 14.01 7.00
CA ALA A 48 -59.67 13.64 8.29
C ALA A 48 -59.14 12.19 8.28
N THR A 49 -59.86 11.25 7.67
CA THR A 49 -59.41 9.87 7.53
C THR A 49 -58.17 9.76 6.65
N MET A 50 -58.10 10.49 5.53
CA MET A 50 -56.86 10.54 4.71
C MET A 50 -55.69 11.18 5.46
N ALA A 51 -55.94 12.21 6.27
CA ALA A 51 -54.90 12.82 7.10
C ALA A 51 -54.37 11.85 8.18
N VAL A 52 -55.27 11.11 8.84
CA VAL A 52 -54.89 10.07 9.82
C VAL A 52 -54.11 8.94 9.15
N TYR A 53 -54.56 8.49 7.97
CA TYR A 53 -53.86 7.48 7.18
C TYR A 53 -52.45 7.93 6.78
N SER A 54 -52.32 9.13 6.18
CA SER A 54 -51.01 9.70 5.81
C SER A 54 -50.09 9.91 7.02
N PHE A 55 -50.63 10.32 8.16
CA PHE A 55 -49.84 10.44 9.40
C PHE A 55 -49.37 9.06 9.88
N THR A 56 -50.21 8.04 9.78
CA THR A 56 -49.86 6.67 10.21
C THR A 56 -48.75 6.09 9.33
N ASP A 57 -48.85 6.24 8.00
CA ASP A 57 -47.80 5.82 7.07
C ASP A 57 -46.47 6.54 7.34
N LEU A 58 -46.50 7.85 7.60
CA LEU A 58 -45.30 8.60 7.99
C LEU A 58 -44.71 8.14 9.33
N MET A 59 -45.55 7.76 10.30
CA MET A 59 -45.06 7.24 11.59
C MET A 59 -44.44 5.85 11.44
N ILE A 60 -44.99 4.97 10.62
CA ILE A 60 -44.40 3.65 10.33
C ILE A 60 -43.05 3.83 9.62
N ALA A 61 -43.00 4.67 8.58
CA ALA A 61 -41.75 4.94 7.88
C ALA A 61 -40.68 5.57 8.80
N ALA A 62 -41.08 6.45 9.71
CA ALA A 62 -40.16 7.04 10.69
C ALA A 62 -39.66 6.02 11.72
N ASP A 63 -40.52 5.10 12.17
CA ASP A 63 -40.15 3.99 13.06
C ASP A 63 -39.16 3.04 12.38
N GLU A 64 -39.45 2.60 11.16
CA GLU A 64 -38.54 1.77 10.34
C GLU A 64 -37.19 2.47 10.10
N THR A 65 -37.21 3.76 9.76
CA THR A 65 -35.98 4.54 9.57
C THR A 65 -35.16 4.64 10.86
N ALA A 66 -35.80 4.74 12.02
CA ALA A 66 -35.11 4.81 13.31
C ALA A 66 -34.37 3.51 13.62
N TYR A 67 -34.99 2.34 13.39
CA TYR A 67 -34.33 1.04 13.53
C TYR A 67 -33.18 0.89 12.53
N LEU A 68 -33.42 1.15 11.25
CA LEU A 68 -32.38 1.06 10.21
C LEU A 68 -31.18 1.98 10.50
N THR A 69 -31.43 3.18 11.03
CA THR A 69 -30.35 4.10 11.42
C THR A 69 -29.55 3.55 12.60
N GLY A 70 -30.23 2.94 13.58
CA GLY A 70 -29.57 2.26 14.70
C GLY A 70 -28.67 1.11 14.23
N ASP A 71 -29.20 0.26 13.34
CA ASP A 71 -28.47 -0.88 12.79
C ASP A 71 -27.27 -0.43 11.93
N LEU A 72 -27.40 0.64 11.15
CA LEU A 72 -26.28 1.23 10.40
C LEU A 72 -25.18 1.79 11.30
N VAL A 73 -25.55 2.43 12.42
CA VAL A 73 -24.58 2.89 13.41
C VAL A 73 -23.87 1.71 14.06
N GLN A 74 -24.60 0.63 14.36
CA GLN A 74 -24.01 -0.61 14.88
C GLN A 74 -23.07 -1.28 13.87
N ALA A 75 -23.44 -1.32 12.58
CA ALA A 75 -22.58 -1.85 11.52
C ALA A 75 -21.28 -1.02 11.37
N ARG A 76 -21.35 0.30 11.50
CA ARG A 76 -20.16 1.17 11.52
C ARG A 76 -19.27 0.94 12.74
N ALA A 77 -19.86 0.85 13.93
CA ALA A 77 -19.10 0.51 15.14
C ALA A 77 -18.46 -0.90 15.08
N THR A 78 -19.09 -1.81 14.33
CA THR A 78 -18.55 -3.15 14.03
C THR A 78 -17.31 -3.05 13.13
N VAL A 79 -17.32 -2.16 12.12
CA VAL A 79 -16.12 -1.86 11.31
C VAL A 79 -15.00 -1.32 12.19
N ASP A 80 -15.29 -0.33 13.05
CA ASP A 80 -14.29 0.26 13.95
C ASP A 80 -13.67 -0.79 14.88
N SER A 81 -14.49 -1.70 15.41
CA SER A 81 -14.02 -2.82 16.23
C SER A 81 -13.12 -3.78 15.44
N GLY A 82 -13.44 -4.05 14.17
CA GLY A 82 -12.60 -4.85 13.29
C GLY A 82 -11.25 -4.19 13.01
N ILE A 83 -11.21 -2.88 12.82
CA ILE A 83 -9.96 -2.12 12.65
C ILE A 83 -9.11 -2.21 13.92
N GLU A 84 -9.69 -2.04 15.10
CA GLU A 84 -8.97 -2.19 16.37
C GLU A 84 -8.47 -3.63 16.60
N ALA A 85 -9.24 -4.65 16.18
CA ALA A 85 -8.79 -6.03 16.21
C ALA A 85 -7.56 -6.25 15.30
N VAL A 86 -7.56 -5.68 14.09
CA VAL A 86 -6.40 -5.71 13.20
C VAL A 86 -5.19 -5.03 13.83
N ARG A 87 -5.37 -3.86 14.48
CA ARG A 87 -4.27 -3.18 15.19
C ARG A 87 -3.68 -4.03 16.30
N LEU A 88 -4.51 -4.79 17.03
CA LEU A 88 -4.03 -5.69 18.09
C LEU A 88 -3.20 -6.85 17.53
N VAL A 89 -3.61 -7.41 16.39
CA VAL A 89 -2.83 -8.45 15.67
C VAL A 89 -1.50 -7.88 15.22
N LEU A 90 -1.49 -6.69 14.62
CA LEU A 90 -0.29 -6.02 14.15
C LEU A 90 0.65 -5.54 15.27
N ALA A 91 0.16 -5.42 16.50
CA ALA A 91 0.99 -5.07 17.65
C ALA A 91 1.85 -6.26 18.13
N GLN A 92 1.57 -7.48 17.68
CA GLN A 92 2.39 -8.64 18.00
C GLN A 92 3.63 -8.70 17.07
N PRO A 93 4.76 -9.21 17.58
CA PRO A 93 5.94 -9.50 16.74
C PRO A 93 5.59 -10.37 15.54
N ALA A 94 6.37 -10.24 14.47
CA ALA A 94 6.13 -10.97 13.22
C ALA A 94 6.19 -12.49 13.42
N SER A 95 7.12 -12.99 14.24
CA SER A 95 7.21 -14.43 14.58
C SER A 95 5.89 -14.97 15.16
N MET A 96 5.29 -14.27 16.12
CA MET A 96 4.00 -14.66 16.72
C MET A 96 2.83 -14.56 15.71
N ARG A 97 2.88 -13.59 14.79
CA ARG A 97 1.86 -13.46 13.73
C ARG A 97 1.91 -14.65 12.77
N GLU A 98 3.10 -15.07 12.36
CA GLU A 98 3.27 -16.24 11.48
C GLU A 98 2.83 -17.53 12.17
N ASP A 99 3.18 -17.73 13.45
CA ASP A 99 2.71 -18.86 14.25
C ASP A 99 1.16 -18.93 14.36
N ALA A 100 0.49 -17.78 14.29
CA ALA A 100 -0.96 -17.66 14.29
C ALA A 100 -1.61 -17.83 12.90
N GLY A 101 -0.83 -18.17 11.87
CA GLY A 101 -1.29 -18.37 10.49
C GLY A 101 -1.13 -17.14 9.58
N GLY A 102 -0.33 -16.15 9.99
CA GLY A 102 0.03 -14.98 9.20
C GLY A 102 -1.10 -13.96 9.01
N VAL A 103 -0.76 -12.83 8.37
CA VAL A 103 -1.71 -11.73 8.08
C VAL A 103 -2.16 -11.68 6.62
N PHE A 104 -1.51 -12.41 5.72
CA PHE A 104 -1.80 -12.38 4.28
C PHE A 104 -3.12 -13.08 3.93
N ASN A 105 -3.31 -14.33 4.34
CA ASN A 105 -4.56 -15.04 4.09
C ASN A 105 -4.89 -15.99 5.24
N ASN A 106 -5.65 -15.48 6.21
CA ASN A 106 -6.05 -16.20 7.40
C ASN A 106 -7.56 -16.07 7.63
N PRO A 107 -8.39 -16.90 6.94
CA PRO A 107 -9.84 -16.87 7.10
C PRO A 107 -10.29 -17.08 8.55
N SER A 108 -9.53 -17.84 9.34
CA SER A 108 -9.89 -18.09 10.74
C SER A 108 -9.84 -16.84 11.61
N MET A 109 -8.96 -15.88 11.26
CA MET A 109 -8.77 -14.62 11.98
C MET A 109 -9.56 -13.47 11.37
N PHE A 110 -9.87 -13.53 10.07
CA PHE A 110 -10.40 -12.39 9.31
C PHE A 110 -11.77 -12.61 8.67
N GLN A 111 -12.35 -13.81 8.68
CA GLN A 111 -13.66 -14.08 8.06
C GLN A 111 -14.76 -14.29 9.10
N GLY A 112 -15.81 -13.48 9.04
CA GLY A 112 -17.04 -13.65 9.82
C GLY A 112 -16.79 -13.60 11.32
N VAL A 113 -15.85 -12.76 11.76
CA VAL A 113 -15.40 -12.69 13.15
C VAL A 113 -16.51 -12.10 14.01
N PRO A 114 -17.04 -12.85 14.99
CA PRO A 114 -18.17 -12.40 15.77
C PRO A 114 -17.76 -11.35 16.81
N ILE A 115 -18.55 -10.27 16.88
CA ILE A 115 -18.46 -9.32 17.99
C ILE A 115 -19.42 -9.78 19.07
N THR A 116 -18.87 -10.29 20.18
CA THR A 116 -19.68 -10.70 21.34
C THR A 116 -19.79 -9.56 22.33
N ASP A 117 -21.00 -9.30 22.82
CA ASP A 117 -21.27 -8.29 23.85
C ASP A 117 -21.17 -8.85 25.28
N GLY A 118 -20.67 -10.09 25.43
CA GLY A 118 -20.63 -10.81 26.71
C GLY A 118 -22.00 -11.29 27.21
N SER A 119 -23.08 -11.06 26.47
CA SER A 119 -24.39 -11.66 26.73
C SER A 119 -24.45 -13.08 26.14
N GLN A 120 -25.24 -13.96 26.77
CA GLN A 120 -25.40 -15.38 26.37
C GLN A 120 -26.22 -15.55 25.06
N GLY A 121 -26.17 -14.57 24.16
CA GLY A 121 -26.82 -14.59 22.84
C GLY A 121 -25.85 -15.01 21.74
N ASN A 122 -26.39 -15.46 20.60
CA ASN A 122 -25.58 -15.65 19.40
C ASN A 122 -25.22 -14.25 18.85
N PRO A 123 -23.93 -13.93 18.66
CA PRO A 123 -23.52 -12.63 18.13
C PRO A 123 -24.17 -12.42 16.76
N THR A 124 -24.92 -11.32 16.60
CA THR A 124 -25.56 -11.00 15.32
C THR A 124 -24.63 -10.19 14.44
N SER A 125 -23.80 -9.32 15.03
CA SER A 125 -22.78 -8.50 14.35
C SER A 125 -21.45 -9.23 14.20
N ASN A 126 -20.94 -9.22 12.97
CA ASN A 126 -19.65 -9.81 12.62
C ASN A 126 -18.86 -8.82 11.75
N PHE A 127 -17.54 -8.94 11.75
CA PHE A 127 -16.71 -8.24 10.78
C PHE A 127 -15.90 -9.22 9.93
N THR A 128 -15.58 -8.79 8.72
CA THR A 128 -14.71 -9.52 7.81
C THR A 128 -13.68 -8.57 7.23
N VAL A 129 -12.43 -8.99 7.14
CA VAL A 129 -11.34 -8.24 6.51
C VAL A 129 -10.95 -8.93 5.21
N LEU A 130 -10.97 -8.16 4.12
CA LEU A 130 -10.74 -8.64 2.77
C LEU A 130 -9.65 -7.83 2.08
N ALA A 131 -8.96 -8.48 1.17
CA ALA A 131 -8.01 -7.88 0.26
C ALA A 131 -8.05 -8.60 -1.10
N PRO A 132 -7.63 -7.93 -2.19
CA PRO A 132 -7.44 -8.57 -3.49
C PRO A 132 -6.41 -9.71 -3.40
N GLY A 133 -6.68 -10.81 -4.10
CA GLY A 133 -5.71 -11.89 -4.29
C GLY A 133 -4.71 -11.58 -5.40
N LEU A 134 -3.65 -12.39 -5.46
CA LEU A 134 -2.75 -12.47 -6.62
C LEU A 134 -3.00 -13.81 -7.31
N THR A 135 -3.08 -13.78 -8.63
CA THR A 135 -3.13 -15.00 -9.45
C THR A 135 -1.75 -15.63 -9.55
N GLU A 136 -1.68 -16.86 -10.08
CA GLU A 136 -0.39 -17.54 -10.37
C GLU A 136 0.50 -16.73 -11.33
N MET A 137 -0.09 -15.87 -12.16
CA MET A 137 0.62 -14.99 -13.08
C MET A 137 1.03 -13.64 -12.45
N GLY A 138 0.82 -13.47 -11.14
CA GLY A 138 1.16 -12.24 -10.42
C GLY A 138 0.24 -11.05 -10.70
N THR A 139 -0.87 -11.26 -11.41
CA THR A 139 -1.89 -10.21 -11.62
C THR A 139 -2.88 -10.19 -10.46
N LEU A 140 -3.43 -9.00 -10.17
CA LEU A 140 -4.46 -8.86 -9.13
C LEU A 140 -5.76 -9.54 -9.56
N GLY A 141 -6.27 -10.44 -8.73
CA GLY A 141 -7.49 -11.18 -9.03
C GLY A 141 -7.96 -12.06 -7.87
N GLY A 142 -9.28 -12.20 -7.77
CA GLY A 142 -9.91 -12.95 -6.68
C GLY A 142 -9.83 -12.21 -5.33
N ILE A 143 -10.21 -12.91 -4.26
CA ILE A 143 -10.27 -12.37 -2.90
C ILE A 143 -9.52 -13.28 -1.93
N ARG A 144 -8.98 -12.67 -0.88
CA ARG A 144 -8.40 -13.35 0.27
C ARG A 144 -8.80 -12.66 1.56
N TYR A 145 -8.72 -13.39 2.67
CA TYR A 145 -9.11 -12.89 3.99
C TYR A 145 -7.87 -12.50 4.78
N GLY A 146 -7.54 -11.21 4.78
CA GLY A 146 -6.31 -10.72 5.39
C GLY A 146 -5.99 -9.29 4.99
N LEU A 147 -4.74 -8.91 5.23
CA LEU A 147 -4.24 -7.55 5.04
C LEU A 147 -3.41 -7.45 3.76
N GLN A 148 -3.41 -6.29 3.12
CA GLN A 148 -2.53 -6.01 1.99
C GLN A 148 -1.34 -5.20 2.46
N ASN A 149 -0.12 -5.68 2.19
CA ASN A 149 1.08 -4.92 2.49
C ASN A 149 1.18 -3.70 1.55
N GLU A 150 1.35 -2.51 2.11
CA GLU A 150 1.50 -1.30 1.31
C GLU A 150 2.85 -1.26 0.57
N SER A 151 3.90 -1.89 1.12
CA SER A 151 5.20 -2.02 0.43
C SER A 151 5.11 -2.90 -0.83
N ALA A 152 4.03 -3.66 -1.03
CA ALA A 152 3.78 -4.38 -2.29
C ALA A 152 3.47 -3.44 -3.47
N ARG A 153 3.30 -2.15 -3.21
CA ARG A 153 2.96 -1.12 -4.17
C ARG A 153 4.06 -0.08 -4.25
N LEU A 154 4.11 0.61 -5.39
CA LEU A 154 5.06 1.68 -5.62
C LEU A 154 4.70 2.88 -4.74
N ASN A 155 5.60 3.25 -3.84
CA ASN A 155 5.44 4.45 -3.02
C ASN A 155 5.80 5.68 -3.87
N ILE A 156 4.79 6.49 -4.19
CA ILE A 156 4.94 7.67 -5.05
C ILE A 156 5.96 8.65 -4.45
N ASN A 157 5.93 8.83 -3.13
CA ASN A 157 6.82 9.77 -2.44
C ASN A 157 8.28 9.28 -2.36
N ALA A 158 8.54 8.00 -2.68
CA ALA A 158 9.90 7.48 -2.74
C ALA A 158 10.55 7.74 -4.12
N LEU A 159 9.79 8.11 -5.14
CA LEU A 159 10.29 8.27 -6.51
C LEU A 159 11.34 9.39 -6.62
N THR A 160 11.16 10.50 -5.90
CA THR A 160 12.13 11.61 -5.88
C THR A 160 13.47 11.18 -5.28
N VAL A 161 13.43 10.41 -4.18
CA VAL A 161 14.63 9.83 -3.56
C VAL A 161 15.30 8.82 -4.48
N LEU A 162 14.53 8.01 -5.22
CA LEU A 162 15.07 7.07 -6.19
C LEU A 162 15.74 7.78 -7.37
N GLU A 163 15.17 8.89 -7.81
CA GLU A 163 15.73 9.75 -8.86
C GLU A 163 17.09 10.35 -8.42
N GLU A 164 17.17 10.90 -7.20
CA GLU A 164 18.42 11.43 -6.63
C GLU A 164 19.55 10.40 -6.55
N ASN A 165 19.20 9.11 -6.40
CA ASN A 165 20.16 8.01 -6.25
C ASN A 165 20.31 7.16 -7.52
N SER A 166 19.70 7.58 -8.64
CA SER A 166 19.66 6.81 -9.88
C SER A 166 21.06 6.54 -10.46
N ASP A 167 21.97 7.51 -10.42
CA ASP A 167 23.36 7.35 -10.89
C ASP A 167 24.10 6.21 -10.18
N ALA A 168 23.97 6.13 -8.85
CA ALA A 168 24.63 5.11 -8.04
C ALA A 168 24.05 3.71 -8.34
N ILE A 169 22.73 3.62 -8.49
CA ILE A 169 22.05 2.36 -8.83
C ILE A 169 22.41 1.93 -10.25
N ASN A 170 22.40 2.84 -11.22
CA ASN A 170 22.78 2.56 -12.61
C ASN A 170 24.24 2.07 -12.72
N MET A 171 25.15 2.65 -11.94
CA MET A 171 26.53 2.16 -11.84
C MET A 171 26.58 0.71 -11.33
N LEU A 172 25.86 0.40 -10.25
CA LEU A 172 25.76 -0.96 -9.70
C LEU A 172 25.16 -1.94 -10.72
N THR A 173 24.09 -1.54 -11.40
CA THR A 173 23.43 -2.32 -12.46
C THR A 173 24.40 -2.63 -13.61
N GLY A 174 25.13 -1.62 -14.11
CA GLY A 174 26.12 -1.81 -15.17
C GLY A 174 27.26 -2.75 -14.79
N LEU A 175 27.75 -2.67 -13.54
CA LEU A 175 28.79 -3.55 -13.02
C LEU A 175 28.33 -5.01 -12.85
N SER A 176 27.04 -5.21 -12.55
CA SER A 176 26.45 -6.55 -12.36
C SER A 176 26.18 -7.32 -13.66
N GLY A 177 26.69 -6.83 -14.80
CA GLY A 177 26.48 -7.45 -16.12
C GLY A 177 25.10 -7.19 -16.71
N GLY A 178 24.30 -6.33 -16.09
CA GLY A 178 23.11 -5.76 -16.72
C GLY A 178 23.55 -4.79 -17.80
N SER A 179 23.36 -5.14 -19.07
CA SER A 179 23.38 -4.12 -20.10
C SER A 179 22.23 -3.15 -19.80
N VAL A 180 22.52 -1.86 -19.71
CA VAL A 180 21.50 -0.79 -19.65
C VAL A 180 20.74 -0.65 -20.98
N ASP A 181 20.81 -1.67 -21.85
CA ASP A 181 19.96 -1.82 -23.03
C ASP A 181 18.52 -2.10 -22.54
N ALA A 182 17.81 -1.03 -22.23
CA ALA A 182 16.34 -0.99 -22.18
C ALA A 182 15.72 -1.21 -23.57
N GLY A 183 16.20 -2.23 -24.29
CA GLY A 183 15.85 -2.59 -25.67
C GLY A 183 15.52 -4.07 -25.85
N GLY A 184 15.38 -4.83 -24.77
CA GLY A 184 14.96 -6.23 -24.83
C GLY A 184 13.44 -6.40 -24.86
N ILE A 185 12.82 -6.34 -26.06
CA ILE A 185 11.55 -6.99 -26.51
C ILE A 185 10.82 -6.27 -27.67
N LEU A 186 11.46 -5.39 -28.44
CA LEU A 186 10.95 -5.07 -29.79
C LEU A 186 12.06 -5.21 -30.83
N GLY A 187 12.08 -6.39 -31.47
CA GLY A 187 12.96 -6.69 -32.58
C GLY A 187 12.74 -5.75 -33.77
N ASP A 188 13.86 -5.16 -34.21
CA ASP A 188 14.22 -4.67 -35.54
C ASP A 188 13.29 -3.65 -36.24
N ALA A 189 13.89 -2.48 -36.47
CA ALA A 189 13.78 -1.61 -37.65
C ALA A 189 13.19 -0.22 -37.39
N THR A 190 13.87 0.59 -36.57
CA THR A 190 14.29 1.97 -36.88
C THR A 190 14.99 2.52 -35.65
N ALA A 191 16.32 2.52 -35.64
CA ALA A 191 17.06 3.41 -34.76
C ALA A 191 16.76 4.85 -35.21
N SER A 192 15.73 5.44 -34.63
CA SER A 192 15.62 6.89 -34.53
C SER A 192 16.49 7.32 -33.36
N GLU A 193 17.44 8.20 -33.62
CA GLU A 193 18.42 8.78 -32.68
C GLU A 193 17.79 9.65 -31.56
N ASP A 194 16.54 9.38 -31.15
CA ASP A 194 15.72 10.21 -30.25
C ASP A 194 15.16 9.44 -29.03
N SER A 195 15.60 8.21 -28.71
CA SER A 195 15.02 7.39 -27.61
C SER A 195 15.83 7.26 -26.32
N ASP A 196 16.96 7.96 -26.15
CA ASP A 196 17.99 7.54 -25.17
C ASP A 196 18.22 8.53 -24.00
N LEU A 197 17.23 9.33 -23.58
CA LEU A 197 17.42 10.26 -22.45
C LEU A 197 16.41 10.10 -21.30
N SER A 198 15.25 9.48 -21.50
CA SER A 198 14.25 9.26 -20.42
C SER A 198 14.37 7.90 -19.72
N THR A 199 15.19 6.99 -20.26
CA THR A 199 15.30 5.59 -19.80
C THR A 199 16.47 5.36 -18.83
N GLU A 200 17.26 6.40 -18.55
CA GLU A 200 18.29 6.37 -17.51
C GLU A 200 17.70 6.65 -16.11
N ASN A 201 16.48 7.20 -16.04
CA ASN A 201 15.82 7.53 -14.79
C ASN A 201 14.96 6.34 -14.29
N ILE A 202 15.36 5.78 -13.15
CA ILE A 202 14.69 4.63 -12.53
C ILE A 202 13.26 4.96 -12.11
N ALA A 203 13.00 6.18 -11.65
CA ALA A 203 11.67 6.60 -11.25
C ALA A 203 10.70 6.63 -12.45
N VAL A 204 11.14 7.17 -13.58
CA VAL A 204 10.37 7.15 -14.84
C VAL A 204 10.14 5.71 -15.29
N THR A 205 11.18 4.86 -15.24
CA THR A 205 11.09 3.45 -15.65
C THR A 205 10.02 2.69 -14.83
N LEU A 206 10.00 2.89 -13.51
CA LEU A 206 9.00 2.30 -12.62
C LEU A 206 7.58 2.81 -12.89
N LEU A 207 7.42 4.09 -13.24
CA LEU A 207 6.11 4.63 -13.60
C LEU A 207 5.62 4.09 -14.95
N MET A 208 6.52 3.95 -15.92
CA MET A 208 6.21 3.50 -17.29
C MET A 208 5.71 2.06 -17.35
N THR A 209 5.92 1.25 -16.30
CA THR A 209 5.32 -0.10 -16.23
C THR A 209 3.84 -0.09 -15.91
N LEU A 210 3.31 1.04 -15.41
CA LEU A 210 1.90 1.15 -15.10
C LEU A 210 1.06 1.14 -16.38
N PRO A 211 -0.03 0.34 -16.45
CA PRO A 211 -0.85 0.25 -17.63
C PRO A 211 -1.43 1.60 -18.06
N GLY A 212 -1.19 1.99 -19.31
CA GLY A 212 -1.67 3.27 -19.86
C GLY A 212 -0.88 4.50 -19.39
N MET A 213 0.27 4.32 -18.73
CA MET A 213 1.21 5.41 -18.47
C MET A 213 1.84 5.90 -19.77
N ASP A 214 2.08 7.21 -19.83
CA ASP A 214 2.80 7.87 -20.92
C ASP A 214 3.91 8.71 -20.31
N VAL A 215 4.98 8.95 -21.08
CA VAL A 215 6.16 9.70 -20.60
C VAL A 215 5.76 11.11 -20.16
N THR A 216 4.80 11.74 -20.85
CA THR A 216 4.28 13.06 -20.48
C THR A 216 3.56 13.07 -19.12
N ILE A 217 2.95 11.95 -18.75
CA ILE A 217 2.27 11.80 -17.45
C ILE A 217 3.31 11.47 -16.38
N ALA A 218 4.27 10.59 -16.68
CA ALA A 218 5.34 10.23 -15.75
C ALA A 218 6.16 11.48 -15.33
N ASP A 219 6.62 12.27 -16.30
CA ASP A 219 7.35 13.53 -16.03
C ASP A 219 6.47 14.52 -15.26
N ALA A 220 5.18 14.65 -15.60
CA ALA A 220 4.27 15.54 -14.88
C ALA A 220 3.97 15.08 -13.45
N ILE A 221 4.04 13.77 -13.16
CA ILE A 221 3.95 13.24 -11.80
C ILE A 221 5.22 13.58 -11.02
N LEU A 222 6.39 13.46 -11.63
CA LEU A 222 7.66 13.80 -10.97
C LEU A 222 7.76 15.31 -10.70
N ASP A 223 7.39 16.17 -11.67
CA ASP A 223 7.30 17.64 -11.50
C ASP A 223 6.26 18.05 -10.44
N TRP A 224 5.29 17.18 -10.14
CA TRP A 224 4.32 17.46 -9.08
C TRP A 224 4.91 17.20 -7.68
N LEU A 225 5.92 16.32 -7.60
CA LEU A 225 6.46 15.77 -6.35
C LEU A 225 7.76 16.45 -5.89
N ASP A 226 8.60 16.89 -6.82
CA ASP A 226 9.86 17.53 -6.50
C ASP A 226 9.67 18.95 -5.97
N GLU A 227 10.72 19.49 -5.33
CA GLU A 227 10.62 20.78 -4.64
C GLU A 227 10.90 21.98 -5.54
N ASP A 228 11.42 21.75 -6.74
CA ASP A 228 11.78 22.82 -7.66
C ASP A 228 10.57 23.31 -8.47
N THR A 229 10.82 24.10 -9.51
CA THR A 229 9.76 24.70 -10.35
C THR A 229 10.16 24.65 -11.82
N GLU A 230 11.17 23.84 -12.15
CA GLU A 230 11.73 23.71 -13.47
C GLU A 230 11.09 22.51 -14.15
N PRO A 231 10.21 22.71 -15.15
CA PRO A 231 9.52 21.58 -15.76
C PRO A 231 10.51 20.67 -16.49
N ARG A 232 10.36 19.35 -16.31
CA ARG A 232 11.06 18.33 -17.11
C ARG A 232 10.70 18.45 -18.60
N GLU A 233 11.44 17.75 -19.46
CA GLU A 233 11.29 17.83 -20.92
C GLU A 233 9.84 17.65 -21.38
N ASN A 234 9.12 16.65 -20.85
CA ASN A 234 7.72 16.39 -21.17
C ASN A 234 6.75 16.73 -20.03
N GLY A 235 7.28 17.29 -18.93
CA GLY A 235 6.56 17.59 -17.71
C GLY A 235 5.77 18.89 -17.76
N CYS A 236 5.29 19.31 -16.60
CA CYS A 236 4.69 20.62 -16.41
C CYS A 236 4.63 21.06 -14.94
N GLU A 237 4.75 22.37 -14.77
CA GLU A 237 4.81 23.06 -13.48
C GLU A 237 3.70 24.12 -13.34
N ASP A 238 3.85 25.03 -12.39
CA ASP A 238 2.96 26.16 -12.13
C ASP A 238 2.50 26.94 -13.39
N GLU A 239 3.37 27.11 -14.40
CA GLU A 239 2.99 27.80 -15.65
C GLU A 239 1.80 27.12 -16.34
N TYR A 240 1.75 25.79 -16.31
CA TYR A 240 0.65 25.03 -16.86
C TYR A 240 -0.60 25.12 -15.97
N TYR A 241 -0.47 24.82 -14.67
CA TYR A 241 -1.63 24.71 -13.76
C TYR A 241 -2.34 26.03 -13.52
N THR A 242 -1.61 27.15 -13.53
CA THR A 242 -2.20 28.49 -13.43
C THR A 242 -2.93 28.94 -14.69
N SER A 243 -2.65 28.33 -15.85
CA SER A 243 -3.30 28.62 -17.12
C SER A 243 -4.67 27.95 -17.29
N LEU A 244 -5.00 26.98 -16.42
CA LEU A 244 -6.25 26.22 -16.48
C LEU A 244 -7.48 27.10 -16.17
N ALA A 245 -8.66 26.62 -16.59
CA ALA A 245 -9.92 27.34 -16.36
C ALA A 245 -10.21 27.59 -14.88
N THR A 246 -9.77 26.68 -14.01
CA THR A 246 -9.72 26.85 -12.56
C THR A 246 -8.25 26.76 -12.15
N PRO A 247 -7.56 27.90 -11.98
CA PRO A 247 -6.14 27.92 -11.64
C PRO A 247 -5.84 27.32 -10.27
N TYR A 248 -4.76 26.57 -10.18
CA TYR A 248 -4.14 26.10 -8.95
C TYR A 248 -2.61 26.05 -9.14
N ALA A 249 -1.88 25.84 -8.04
CA ALA A 249 -0.43 25.66 -8.04
C ALA A 249 -0.10 24.17 -7.93
N ALA A 250 1.08 23.78 -8.42
CA ALA A 250 1.64 22.45 -8.17
C ALA A 250 1.93 22.26 -6.67
N ALA A 251 1.99 21.00 -6.23
CA ALA A 251 2.17 20.68 -4.81
C ALA A 251 3.62 20.91 -4.34
N ASN A 252 4.57 20.64 -5.23
CA ASN A 252 6.01 20.75 -5.08
C ASN A 252 6.49 20.10 -3.77
N GLY A 253 6.08 18.85 -3.60
CA GLY A 253 6.34 18.08 -2.39
C GLY A 253 5.54 16.77 -2.32
N PRO A 254 5.70 16.02 -1.22
CA PRO A 254 5.10 14.70 -1.08
C PRO A 254 3.57 14.77 -1.06
N VAL A 255 2.94 13.92 -1.86
CA VAL A 255 1.48 13.79 -1.92
C VAL A 255 0.92 13.10 -0.68
N GLN A 256 -0.26 13.55 -0.24
CA GLN A 256 -0.91 13.00 0.96
C GLN A 256 -1.85 11.84 0.66
N THR A 257 -2.38 11.79 -0.57
CA THR A 257 -3.27 10.72 -1.03
C THR A 257 -2.98 10.40 -2.50
N VAL A 258 -3.26 9.15 -2.88
CA VAL A 258 -3.12 8.73 -4.28
C VAL A 258 -4.11 9.49 -5.19
N GLU A 259 -5.25 9.92 -4.66
CA GLU A 259 -6.24 10.72 -5.41
C GLU A 259 -5.79 12.13 -5.76
N GLU A 260 -4.77 12.66 -5.07
CA GLU A 260 -4.16 13.93 -5.42
C GLU A 260 -3.62 13.95 -6.85
N LEU A 261 -3.21 12.78 -7.38
CA LEU A 261 -2.77 12.61 -8.75
C LEU A 261 -3.83 13.02 -9.79
N LEU A 262 -5.13 13.10 -9.44
CA LEU A 262 -6.15 13.63 -10.35
C LEU A 262 -5.97 15.12 -10.68
N LEU A 263 -5.13 15.84 -9.94
CA LEU A 263 -4.75 17.23 -10.23
C LEU A 263 -3.57 17.31 -11.22
N VAL A 264 -2.84 16.21 -11.41
CA VAL A 264 -1.69 16.15 -12.31
C VAL A 264 -2.18 16.08 -13.76
N ARG A 265 -1.44 16.74 -14.65
CA ARG A 265 -1.73 16.75 -16.08
C ARG A 265 -1.82 15.33 -16.66
N GLY A 266 -2.89 15.06 -17.41
CA GLY A 266 -3.07 13.79 -18.13
C GLY A 266 -3.62 12.64 -17.30
N VAL A 267 -3.63 12.73 -15.97
CA VAL A 267 -4.25 11.72 -15.11
C VAL A 267 -5.77 11.82 -15.20
N THR A 268 -6.42 10.69 -15.46
CA THR A 268 -7.88 10.61 -15.55
C THR A 268 -8.45 9.69 -14.47
N PRO A 269 -9.71 9.88 -14.04
CA PRO A 269 -10.36 8.94 -13.11
C PRO A 269 -10.37 7.49 -13.62
N GLN A 270 -10.40 7.29 -14.94
CA GLN A 270 -10.38 5.95 -15.54
C GLN A 270 -9.00 5.28 -15.40
N LEU A 271 -7.91 6.02 -15.54
CA LEU A 271 -6.55 5.50 -15.31
C LEU A 271 -6.35 5.20 -13.82
N LEU A 272 -6.81 6.10 -12.95
CA LEU A 272 -6.58 5.99 -11.51
C LEU A 272 -7.41 4.89 -10.83
N PHE A 273 -8.71 4.81 -11.12
CA PHE A 273 -9.63 3.88 -10.44
C PHE A 273 -10.03 2.67 -11.30
N GLY A 274 -9.69 2.66 -12.58
CA GLY A 274 -10.03 1.54 -13.46
C GLY A 274 -11.53 1.34 -13.64
N ALA A 275 -11.93 0.09 -13.88
CA ALA A 275 -13.31 -0.34 -14.10
C ALA A 275 -14.03 -0.76 -12.81
N ASP A 276 -13.29 -1.04 -11.73
CA ASP A 276 -13.85 -1.34 -10.40
C ASP A 276 -14.46 -0.06 -9.79
N SER A 277 -15.77 0.09 -9.98
CA SER A 277 -16.49 1.30 -9.58
C SER A 277 -16.80 1.29 -8.10
N ASN A 278 -16.92 0.10 -7.50
CA ASN A 278 -17.29 -0.08 -6.10
C ASN A 278 -16.06 -0.22 -5.17
N ARG A 279 -14.84 -0.28 -5.72
CA ARG A 279 -13.55 -0.33 -5.02
C ARG A 279 -13.43 -1.53 -4.06
N ASN A 280 -13.94 -2.69 -4.47
CA ASN A 280 -13.81 -3.95 -3.73
C ASN A 280 -12.61 -4.79 -4.22
N GLY A 281 -11.88 -4.35 -5.25
CA GLY A 281 -10.77 -5.06 -5.85
C GLY A 281 -11.17 -6.28 -6.69
N VAL A 282 -12.46 -6.41 -7.01
CA VAL A 282 -13.03 -7.52 -7.78
C VAL A 282 -13.90 -6.95 -8.88
N LEU A 283 -13.62 -7.37 -10.12
CA LEU A 283 -14.40 -6.90 -11.25
C LEU A 283 -15.70 -7.71 -11.42
N ASP A 284 -16.82 -7.13 -11.01
CA ASP A 284 -18.13 -7.78 -11.06
C ASP A 284 -18.68 -7.90 -12.49
N PRO A 285 -19.57 -8.86 -12.81
CA PRO A 285 -20.13 -9.03 -14.15
C PRO A 285 -20.78 -7.77 -14.73
N ASP A 286 -21.42 -6.97 -13.89
CA ASP A 286 -22.03 -5.69 -14.29
C ASP A 286 -20.97 -4.64 -14.69
N GLU A 287 -19.81 -4.65 -14.03
CA GLU A 287 -18.68 -3.77 -14.34
C GLU A 287 -17.94 -4.23 -15.59
N GLN A 288 -17.71 -5.54 -15.71
CA GLN A 288 -17.17 -6.16 -16.93
C GLN A 288 -17.99 -5.76 -18.16
N GLN A 289 -19.33 -5.83 -18.06
CA GLN A 289 -20.23 -5.45 -19.14
C GLN A 289 -20.19 -3.94 -19.41
N ARG A 290 -20.14 -3.11 -18.36
CA ARG A 290 -20.15 -1.64 -18.49
C ARG A 290 -18.90 -1.10 -19.16
N TYR A 291 -17.73 -1.63 -18.80
CA TYR A 291 -16.43 -1.16 -19.30
C TYR A 291 -15.88 -2.03 -20.43
N ALA A 292 -16.58 -3.10 -20.82
CA ALA A 292 -16.13 -4.08 -21.81
C ALA A 292 -14.71 -4.60 -21.53
N ALA A 293 -14.42 -4.83 -20.24
CA ALA A 293 -13.12 -5.25 -19.73
C ALA A 293 -13.26 -6.59 -18.98
N SER A 294 -12.17 -7.35 -18.95
CA SER A 294 -12.04 -8.58 -18.16
C SER A 294 -10.96 -8.40 -17.09
N ILE A 295 -10.86 -9.35 -16.16
CA ILE A 295 -9.79 -9.36 -15.16
C ILE A 295 -8.37 -9.46 -15.78
N GLU A 296 -8.27 -10.00 -17.00
CA GLU A 296 -7.02 -10.08 -17.76
C GLU A 296 -6.68 -8.76 -18.49
N THR A 297 -7.58 -7.79 -18.48
CA THR A 297 -7.33 -6.48 -19.10
C THR A 297 -6.31 -5.74 -18.25
N PRO A 298 -5.15 -5.33 -18.79
CA PRO A 298 -4.12 -4.63 -18.02
C PRO A 298 -4.69 -3.35 -17.39
N GLY A 299 -4.40 -3.14 -16.11
CA GLY A 299 -4.83 -1.94 -15.38
C GLY A 299 -6.32 -1.84 -15.13
N VAL A 300 -7.08 -2.94 -15.21
CA VAL A 300 -8.54 -2.91 -15.02
C VAL A 300 -8.97 -2.45 -13.62
N LEU A 301 -8.12 -2.61 -12.61
CA LEU A 301 -8.35 -2.09 -11.25
C LEU A 301 -7.81 -0.66 -11.05
N GLY A 302 -7.15 -0.08 -12.06
CA GLY A 302 -6.58 1.26 -12.04
C GLY A 302 -5.26 1.37 -11.26
N TRP A 303 -4.59 2.51 -11.40
CA TRP A 303 -3.30 2.79 -10.75
C TRP A 303 -3.37 2.80 -9.22
N ALA A 304 -4.53 3.06 -8.62
CA ALA A 304 -4.69 3.01 -7.16
C ALA A 304 -4.39 1.62 -6.56
N SER A 305 -4.45 0.56 -7.36
CA SER A 305 -4.06 -0.80 -6.97
C SER A 305 -2.55 -1.06 -7.02
N TYR A 306 -1.79 -0.21 -7.70
CA TYR A 306 -0.33 -0.34 -7.85
C TYR A 306 0.45 0.75 -7.11
N LEU A 307 -0.20 1.86 -6.77
CA LEU A 307 0.41 3.01 -6.11
C LEU A 307 0.03 3.10 -4.63
N THR A 308 0.94 3.65 -3.83
CA THR A 308 0.71 4.04 -2.44
C THR A 308 1.45 5.33 -2.08
N VAL A 309 1.05 5.94 -0.97
CA VAL A 309 1.79 7.04 -0.30
C VAL A 309 2.33 6.60 1.06
N HIS A 310 2.05 5.36 1.47
CA HIS A 310 2.33 4.84 2.80
C HIS A 310 3.06 3.49 2.71
N GLY A 311 4.29 3.44 2.22
CA GLY A 311 5.13 2.23 2.24
C GLY A 311 6.28 2.35 3.23
N ALA A 312 6.39 1.43 4.18
CA ALA A 312 7.48 1.41 5.15
C ALA A 312 7.71 0.01 5.76
N GLU A 313 8.93 -0.24 6.21
CA GLU A 313 9.37 -1.46 6.90
C GLU A 313 10.08 -1.07 8.20
N ALA A 314 9.79 -1.76 9.30
CA ALA A 314 10.52 -1.57 10.56
C ALA A 314 11.91 -2.19 10.46
N ASN A 315 12.92 -1.47 10.94
CA ASN A 315 14.28 -1.97 11.08
C ASN A 315 14.41 -2.85 12.34
N LYS A 316 13.66 -3.96 12.33
CA LYS A 316 13.53 -4.89 13.46
C LYS A 316 13.67 -6.34 13.00
N THR A 317 14.06 -7.19 13.94
CA THR A 317 14.08 -8.64 13.80
C THR A 317 12.65 -9.18 13.74
N MET A 318 12.50 -10.46 13.42
CA MET A 318 11.21 -11.17 13.49
C MET A 318 10.56 -11.14 14.88
N ASP A 319 11.38 -11.11 15.93
CA ASP A 319 10.94 -11.07 17.32
C ASP A 319 10.63 -9.64 17.81
N GLY A 320 10.87 -8.63 16.98
CA GLY A 320 10.53 -7.23 17.25
C GLY A 320 11.63 -6.43 17.97
N GLU A 321 12.82 -6.99 18.12
CA GLU A 321 14.01 -6.30 18.62
C GLU A 321 14.66 -5.47 17.50
N PHE A 322 15.43 -4.44 17.86
CA PHE A 322 16.15 -3.64 16.86
C PHE A 322 17.33 -4.42 16.27
N ARG A 323 17.59 -4.23 14.97
CA ARG A 323 18.76 -4.82 14.31
C ARG A 323 20.04 -4.11 14.73
N VAL A 324 21.15 -4.84 14.75
CA VAL A 324 22.47 -4.26 15.06
C VAL A 324 23.00 -3.53 13.83
N ASN A 325 23.34 -2.24 13.99
CA ASN A 325 23.98 -1.49 12.92
C ASN A 325 25.48 -1.84 12.84
N ILE A 326 25.88 -2.50 11.76
CA ILE A 326 27.29 -2.90 11.54
C ILE A 326 28.23 -1.72 11.28
N ASN A 327 27.70 -0.51 11.09
CA ASN A 327 28.47 0.73 10.93
C ASN A 327 28.71 1.48 12.24
N GLY A 328 28.42 0.90 13.41
CA GLY A 328 28.69 1.52 14.72
C GLY A 328 30.10 2.10 14.86
N GLU A 329 30.22 3.26 15.50
CA GLU A 329 31.49 4.00 15.65
C GLU A 329 32.46 3.31 16.64
N ASP A 330 31.93 2.76 17.73
CA ASP A 330 32.69 2.09 18.78
C ASP A 330 32.79 0.59 18.47
N LEU A 331 33.99 0.16 18.05
CA LEU A 331 34.25 -1.22 17.62
C LEU A 331 34.21 -2.22 18.79
N GLU A 332 34.52 -1.79 20.02
CA GLU A 332 34.43 -2.67 21.20
C GLU A 332 32.97 -2.93 21.55
N VAL A 333 32.15 -1.88 21.55
CA VAL A 333 30.69 -1.99 21.76
C VAL A 333 30.04 -2.79 20.64
N LEU A 334 30.41 -2.50 19.38
CA LEU A 334 29.89 -3.22 18.22
C LEU A 334 30.19 -4.72 18.32
N TYR A 335 31.39 -5.11 18.77
CA TYR A 335 31.74 -6.50 19.00
C TYR A 335 30.81 -7.17 20.03
N GLU A 336 30.55 -6.51 21.16
CA GLU A 336 29.63 -7.03 22.19
C GLU A 336 28.18 -7.15 21.71
N GLU A 337 27.71 -6.18 20.92
CA GLU A 337 26.37 -6.19 20.30
C GLU A 337 26.24 -7.33 19.29
N LEU A 338 27.23 -7.50 18.41
CA LEU A 338 27.26 -8.60 17.43
C LEU A 338 27.33 -9.97 18.11
N MET A 339 28.12 -10.12 19.18
CA MET A 339 28.16 -11.35 19.97
C MET A 339 26.82 -11.66 20.62
N THR A 340 26.06 -10.65 21.02
CA THR A 340 24.73 -10.81 21.61
C THR A 340 23.68 -11.19 20.56
N ALA A 341 23.72 -10.56 19.39
CA ALA A 341 22.73 -10.77 18.32
C ALA A 341 23.00 -12.05 17.50
N ILE A 342 24.24 -12.25 17.05
CA ILE A 342 24.63 -13.37 16.18
C ILE A 342 24.97 -14.62 17.00
N GLY A 343 25.67 -14.45 18.12
CA GLY A 343 26.17 -15.58 18.93
C GLY A 343 27.35 -16.36 18.30
N ASP A 344 27.84 -15.92 17.14
CA ASP A 344 29.00 -16.51 16.46
C ASP A 344 30.21 -15.55 16.49
N GLU A 345 31.24 -15.97 17.22
CA GLU A 345 32.49 -15.23 17.40
C GLU A 345 33.27 -15.05 16.08
N VAL A 346 33.16 -16.00 15.15
CA VAL A 346 33.84 -15.93 13.85
C VAL A 346 33.26 -14.80 13.01
N PHE A 347 31.93 -14.65 13.01
CA PHE A 347 31.25 -13.57 12.27
C PHE A 347 31.46 -12.22 12.95
N ALA A 348 31.25 -12.13 14.26
CA ALA A 348 31.41 -10.89 15.01
C ALA A 348 32.83 -10.31 14.88
N SER A 349 33.86 -11.16 15.03
CA SER A 349 35.26 -10.76 14.88
C SER A 349 35.59 -10.28 13.46
N PHE A 350 35.07 -10.97 12.43
CA PHE A 350 35.32 -10.58 11.05
C PHE A 350 34.67 -9.23 10.70
N ILE A 351 33.42 -9.00 11.10
CA ILE A 351 32.69 -7.75 10.83
C ILE A 351 33.44 -6.55 11.42
N VAL A 352 33.93 -6.68 12.65
CA VAL A 352 34.70 -5.62 13.32
C VAL A 352 36.05 -5.40 12.65
N ALA A 353 36.75 -6.46 12.26
CA ALA A 353 38.02 -6.34 11.53
C ALA A 353 37.84 -5.69 10.15
N TYR A 354 36.73 -5.99 9.47
CA TYR A 354 36.36 -5.34 8.22
C TYR A 354 36.21 -3.83 8.38
N ARG A 355 35.62 -3.35 9.48
CA ARG A 355 35.49 -1.90 9.73
C ARG A 355 36.85 -1.19 9.82
N ILE A 356 37.94 -1.90 10.08
CA ILE A 356 39.30 -1.34 10.17
C ILE A 356 40.01 -1.31 8.81
N SER A 357 39.95 -2.39 8.03
CA SER A 357 40.69 -2.50 6.76
C SER A 357 40.07 -3.47 5.75
N GLY A 358 38.74 -3.52 5.74
CA GLY A 358 37.95 -4.33 4.84
C GLY A 358 37.93 -3.83 3.40
N GLU A 359 37.82 -4.76 2.46
CA GLU A 359 37.57 -4.52 1.05
C GLU A 359 36.44 -5.45 0.60
N SER A 360 35.35 -4.89 0.04
CA SER A 360 34.24 -5.69 -0.50
C SER A 360 34.64 -6.35 -1.81
N SER A 361 34.01 -7.48 -2.14
CA SER A 361 34.21 -8.13 -3.44
C SER A 361 33.76 -7.25 -4.62
N LEU A 362 32.80 -6.35 -4.40
CA LEU A 362 32.38 -5.35 -5.38
C LEU A 362 33.47 -4.30 -5.66
N ALA A 363 34.18 -3.82 -4.63
CA ALA A 363 35.28 -2.87 -4.84
C ALA A 363 36.40 -3.49 -5.71
N ALA A 364 36.68 -4.77 -5.48
CA ALA A 364 37.63 -5.53 -6.31
C ALA A 364 37.14 -5.71 -7.75
N SER A 365 35.84 -5.97 -7.97
CA SER A 365 35.27 -6.09 -9.32
C SER A 365 35.29 -4.76 -10.07
N VAL A 366 34.98 -3.64 -9.41
CA VAL A 366 35.08 -2.28 -9.97
C VAL A 366 36.51 -1.96 -10.41
N ALA A 367 37.50 -2.24 -9.56
CA ALA A 367 38.91 -2.01 -9.90
C ALA A 367 39.34 -2.83 -11.13
N SER A 368 38.87 -4.09 -11.22
CA SER A 368 39.13 -4.95 -12.38
C SER A 368 38.43 -4.47 -13.65
N GLY A 369 37.16 -4.05 -13.57
CA GLY A 369 36.39 -3.50 -14.69
C GLY A 369 36.98 -2.20 -15.24
N ALA A 370 37.35 -1.26 -14.37
CA ALA A 370 38.00 -0.02 -14.77
C ALA A 370 39.36 -0.27 -15.45
N SER A 371 40.10 -1.28 -15.00
CA SER A 371 41.35 -1.69 -15.67
C SER A 371 41.08 -2.31 -17.04
N ALA A 372 40.01 -3.10 -17.19
CA ALA A 372 39.60 -3.69 -18.46
C ALA A 372 39.13 -2.63 -19.47
N GLU A 373 38.34 -1.65 -19.05
CA GLU A 373 37.91 -0.52 -19.89
C GLU A 373 39.09 0.36 -20.31
N ALA A 374 40.03 0.64 -19.39
CA ALA A 374 41.25 1.39 -19.71
C ALA A 374 42.14 0.66 -20.73
N LEU A 375 42.21 -0.68 -20.66
CA LEU A 375 42.91 -1.53 -21.63
C LEU A 375 42.19 -1.58 -22.98
N ALA A 376 40.86 -1.69 -22.97
CA ALA A 376 40.01 -1.67 -24.17
C ALA A 376 40.11 -0.32 -24.91
N ALA A 377 40.11 0.80 -24.18
CA ALA A 377 40.32 2.14 -24.73
C ALA A 377 41.70 2.33 -25.38
N GLN A 378 42.69 1.51 -25.01
CA GLN A 378 44.02 1.47 -25.62
C GLN A 378 44.12 0.44 -26.77
N GLY A 379 43.02 -0.24 -27.13
CA GLY A 379 42.97 -1.23 -28.19
C GLY A 379 43.73 -2.53 -27.88
N ILE A 380 43.91 -2.84 -26.59
CA ILE A 380 44.57 -4.06 -26.11
C ILE A 380 43.49 -5.11 -25.85
N GLU A 381 43.54 -6.24 -26.57
CA GLU A 381 42.60 -7.35 -26.37
C GLU A 381 42.82 -8.01 -24.99
N ALA A 382 41.74 -8.26 -24.26
CA ALA A 382 41.70 -8.65 -22.84
C ALA A 382 42.40 -9.98 -22.46
N GLN A 383 43.02 -10.69 -23.40
CA GLN A 383 43.70 -11.97 -23.15
C GLN A 383 45.05 -11.86 -22.42
N ASP A 384 45.57 -10.65 -22.21
CA ASP A 384 46.79 -10.41 -21.39
C ASP A 384 46.49 -9.79 -20.01
N ALA A 385 45.22 -9.53 -19.66
CA ALA A 385 44.84 -8.86 -18.41
C ALA A 385 44.81 -9.77 -17.17
N ASP A 386 44.52 -11.07 -17.35
CA ASP A 386 44.53 -12.06 -16.26
C ASP A 386 45.92 -12.26 -15.63
N ASN A 387 46.98 -11.84 -16.33
CA ASN A 387 48.36 -12.01 -15.89
C ASN A 387 49.00 -10.72 -15.34
N ALA A 388 48.26 -9.60 -15.30
CA ALA A 388 48.76 -8.30 -14.84
C ALA A 388 48.38 -7.98 -13.38
N ASN A 389 47.49 -8.76 -12.76
CA ASN A 389 46.99 -8.52 -11.39
C ASN A 389 47.45 -9.57 -10.36
N SER A 390 48.42 -10.41 -10.71
CA SER A 390 48.95 -11.49 -9.85
C SER A 390 50.23 -11.12 -9.10
N GLU A 391 50.44 -9.83 -8.79
CA GLU A 391 51.57 -9.37 -7.97
C GLU A 391 51.10 -8.52 -6.79
N SER A 392 50.26 -9.08 -5.92
CA SER A 392 50.35 -8.71 -4.49
C SER A 392 51.19 -9.79 -3.81
N GLU A 393 52.42 -9.45 -3.41
CA GLU A 393 53.32 -10.28 -2.58
C GLU A 393 52.77 -10.46 -1.14
N GLY A 394 51.49 -10.78 -0.99
CA GLY A 394 50.79 -10.92 0.29
C GLY A 394 50.36 -12.35 0.56
N THR A 395 50.47 -12.79 1.80
CA THR A 395 50.01 -14.12 2.22
C THR A 395 48.48 -14.09 2.41
N VAL A 396 47.74 -14.89 1.63
CA VAL A 396 46.28 -15.01 1.74
C VAL A 396 45.91 -16.16 2.67
N LEU A 397 45.11 -15.88 3.70
CA LEU A 397 44.68 -16.83 4.73
C LEU A 397 43.15 -16.79 4.92
N PRO A 398 42.50 -17.88 5.34
CA PRO A 398 41.12 -17.81 5.82
C PRO A 398 41.04 -17.05 7.14
N TRP A 399 39.92 -16.35 7.39
CA TRP A 399 39.69 -15.71 8.68
C TRP A 399 39.72 -16.70 9.85
N SER A 400 40.29 -16.25 10.97
CA SER A 400 40.26 -16.96 12.26
C SER A 400 40.12 -15.95 13.38
N VAL A 401 39.39 -16.28 14.44
CA VAL A 401 39.17 -15.39 15.60
C VAL A 401 40.48 -14.85 16.19
N GLU A 402 41.53 -15.68 16.26
CA GLU A 402 42.86 -15.29 16.76
C GLU A 402 43.52 -14.16 15.94
N ALA A 403 43.08 -13.95 14.69
CA ALA A 403 43.59 -12.85 13.87
C ALA A 403 43.13 -11.48 14.39
N LEU A 404 42.00 -11.41 15.09
CA LEU A 404 41.48 -10.15 15.64
C LEU A 404 42.41 -9.54 16.70
N ASP A 405 43.15 -10.36 17.45
CA ASP A 405 44.09 -9.88 18.48
C ASP A 405 45.18 -8.95 17.94
N ASP A 406 45.44 -9.02 16.63
CA ASP A 406 46.43 -8.19 15.95
C ASP A 406 45.86 -6.85 15.44
N PHE A 407 44.54 -6.64 15.54
CA PHE A 407 43.85 -5.41 15.16
C PHE A 407 43.64 -4.49 16.36
N ASP A 408 43.84 -3.19 16.16
CA ASP A 408 43.60 -2.17 17.19
C ASP A 408 42.15 -1.67 17.12
N LEU A 409 41.28 -2.19 17.99
CA LEU A 409 39.88 -1.79 18.08
C LEU A 409 39.70 -0.36 18.62
N THR A 410 40.71 0.18 19.32
CA THR A 410 40.64 1.53 19.92
C THR A 410 40.88 2.64 18.89
N GLY A 411 41.37 2.28 17.69
CA GLY A 411 41.62 3.19 16.59
C GLY A 411 40.35 3.72 15.90
N GLY A 412 39.19 3.10 16.16
CA GLY A 412 37.93 3.41 15.50
C GLY A 412 37.82 2.82 14.10
N ALA A 413 36.65 2.97 13.48
CA ALA A 413 36.37 2.45 12.14
C ALA A 413 36.98 3.32 11.03
N ALA A 414 37.48 2.69 9.97
CA ALA A 414 38.03 3.33 8.78
C ALA A 414 37.23 3.05 7.50
N VAL A 415 36.50 1.93 7.41
CA VAL A 415 35.77 1.49 6.20
C VAL A 415 34.32 1.17 6.52
N GLU A 416 33.36 1.85 5.89
CA GLU A 416 31.91 1.64 6.06
C GLU A 416 31.35 0.56 5.12
N PHE A 417 30.36 -0.17 5.62
CA PHE A 417 29.53 -1.05 4.82
C PHE A 417 28.42 -0.25 4.15
N ASN A 418 28.20 -0.46 2.86
CA ASN A 418 27.00 0.08 2.21
C ASN A 418 25.79 -0.80 2.53
N GLN A 419 26.01 -2.12 2.53
CA GLN A 419 24.98 -3.13 2.74
C GLN A 419 25.56 -4.38 3.41
N VAL A 420 24.70 -5.22 3.98
CA VAL A 420 25.09 -6.49 4.63
C VAL A 420 25.77 -7.45 3.63
N LEU A 421 25.38 -7.42 2.34
CA LEU A 421 25.98 -8.24 1.28
C LEU A 421 27.46 -7.90 0.98
N ASP A 422 27.98 -6.78 1.47
CA ASP A 422 29.39 -6.42 1.31
C ASP A 422 30.31 -7.35 2.11
N LEU A 423 29.77 -8.10 3.09
CA LEU A 423 30.47 -9.14 3.84
C LEU A 423 30.79 -10.40 3.03
N ILE A 424 30.05 -10.64 1.94
CA ILE A 424 30.18 -11.83 1.10
C ILE A 424 31.43 -11.72 0.23
N ASP A 425 32.30 -12.73 0.34
CA ASP A 425 33.60 -12.80 -0.35
C ASP A 425 34.50 -11.57 -0.08
N ALA A 426 34.25 -10.88 1.04
CA ALA A 426 35.06 -9.76 1.51
C ALA A 426 36.48 -10.20 1.89
N LYS A 427 37.41 -9.23 1.90
CA LYS A 427 38.77 -9.42 2.37
C LYS A 427 39.13 -8.37 3.41
N VAL A 428 40.02 -8.71 4.33
CA VAL A 428 40.56 -7.77 5.32
C VAL A 428 42.08 -7.85 5.26
N SER A 429 42.74 -6.71 5.10
CA SER A 429 44.19 -6.66 4.97
C SER A 429 44.87 -6.11 6.22
N LEU A 430 45.92 -6.77 6.68
CA LEU A 430 46.72 -6.37 7.83
C LEU A 430 48.20 -6.33 7.45
N GLU A 431 48.85 -5.19 7.67
CA GLU A 431 50.30 -5.08 7.48
C GLU A 431 51.03 -5.40 8.79
N ARG A 432 51.88 -6.43 8.78
CA ARG A 432 52.68 -6.83 9.93
C ARG A 432 54.15 -6.94 9.56
N ASN A 433 55.01 -6.15 10.22
CA ASN A 433 56.46 -6.15 9.97
C ASN A 433 56.86 -5.89 8.50
N GLY A 434 56.04 -5.16 7.74
CA GLY A 434 56.27 -4.89 6.31
C GLY A 434 55.83 -6.00 5.36
N GLU A 435 55.14 -7.05 5.85
CA GLU A 435 54.45 -8.06 5.05
C GLU A 435 52.94 -7.85 5.14
N THR A 436 52.24 -7.93 4.01
CA THR A 436 50.77 -7.79 3.96
C THR A 436 50.12 -9.16 4.07
N PHE A 437 49.27 -9.35 5.07
CA PHE A 437 48.42 -10.52 5.23
C PHE A 437 47.00 -10.15 4.81
N THR A 438 46.41 -10.96 3.95
CA THR A 438 45.02 -10.75 3.50
C THR A 438 44.17 -11.92 3.97
N TYR A 439 43.18 -11.63 4.81
CA TYR A 439 42.24 -12.60 5.33
C TYR A 439 40.96 -12.61 4.50
N THR A 440 40.48 -13.81 4.11
CA THR A 440 39.22 -13.95 3.38
C THR A 440 38.04 -14.16 4.32
N SER A 441 36.89 -13.59 3.96
CA SER A 441 35.63 -13.71 4.69
C SER A 441 35.25 -15.17 4.96
N PRO A 442 34.72 -15.48 6.16
CA PRO A 442 34.07 -16.76 6.42
C PRO A 442 32.73 -16.91 5.66
N LEU A 443 32.18 -15.81 5.13
CA LEU A 443 30.91 -15.73 4.41
C LEU A 443 31.16 -15.82 2.91
N ILE A 444 31.02 -17.02 2.36
CA ILE A 444 31.35 -17.35 0.97
C ILE A 444 30.10 -17.23 0.08
N GLY A 445 30.25 -16.66 -1.12
CA GLY A 445 29.18 -16.42 -2.09
C GLY A 445 28.58 -17.65 -2.79
N GLU A 446 28.74 -18.85 -2.24
CA GLU A 446 28.15 -20.08 -2.81
C GLU A 446 26.67 -20.22 -2.41
N PRO A 447 25.72 -20.39 -3.36
CA PRO A 447 24.28 -20.35 -3.08
C PRO A 447 23.81 -21.26 -1.93
N THR A 448 24.35 -22.48 -1.85
CA THR A 448 24.00 -23.43 -0.80
C THR A 448 24.45 -22.99 0.59
N LEU A 449 25.57 -22.26 0.69
CA LEU A 449 26.06 -21.71 1.96
C LEU A 449 25.31 -20.41 2.30
N LEU A 450 25.02 -19.58 1.30
CA LEU A 450 24.22 -18.37 1.48
C LEU A 450 22.86 -18.68 2.10
N ALA A 451 22.18 -19.74 1.65
CA ALA A 451 20.90 -20.17 2.23
C ALA A 451 20.99 -20.55 3.73
N GLU A 452 22.17 -20.93 4.25
CA GLU A 452 22.35 -21.35 5.64
C GLU A 452 22.49 -20.16 6.61
N PHE A 453 23.24 -19.11 6.22
CA PHE A 453 23.55 -17.99 7.11
C PHE A 453 22.85 -16.68 6.74
N LEU A 454 22.51 -16.46 5.46
CA LEU A 454 22.05 -15.15 5.00
C LEU A 454 20.70 -14.73 5.58
N PRO A 455 19.67 -15.61 5.66
CA PRO A 455 18.41 -15.24 6.32
C PRO A 455 18.62 -14.78 7.77
N PHE A 456 19.51 -15.45 8.50
CA PHE A 456 19.83 -15.10 9.87
C PHE A 456 20.56 -13.75 9.97
N LEU A 457 21.58 -13.52 9.12
CA LEU A 457 22.29 -12.24 9.11
C LEU A 457 21.38 -11.08 8.70
N MET A 458 20.50 -11.28 7.72
CA MET A 458 19.55 -10.26 7.26
C MET A 458 18.48 -9.94 8.31
N ASP A 459 18.10 -10.89 9.17
CA ASP A 459 17.19 -10.62 10.28
C ASP A 459 17.87 -9.79 11.38
N GLN A 460 19.15 -10.05 11.67
CA GLN A 460 19.86 -9.49 12.82
C GLN A 460 20.62 -8.18 12.52
N LEU A 461 21.06 -7.97 11.28
CA LEU A 461 21.97 -6.89 10.91
C LEU A 461 21.29 -5.83 10.04
N THR A 462 21.80 -4.60 10.14
CA THR A 462 21.43 -3.47 9.29
C THR A 462 22.65 -2.58 9.07
N THR A 463 22.63 -1.76 8.02
CA THR A 463 23.63 -0.71 7.79
C THR A 463 23.10 0.69 8.11
N GLN A 464 21.82 0.80 8.48
CA GLN A 464 21.13 2.06 8.72
C GLN A 464 20.70 2.17 10.19
N ASP A 465 20.87 3.38 10.76
CA ASP A 465 20.46 3.69 12.14
C ASP A 465 18.95 3.98 12.30
N GLY A 466 18.21 4.10 11.20
CA GLY A 466 16.79 4.45 11.23
C GLY A 466 15.93 3.31 11.77
N ASP A 467 14.94 3.63 12.62
CA ASP A 467 13.94 2.66 13.12
C ASP A 467 13.03 2.12 12.00
N VAL A 468 12.94 2.85 10.88
CA VAL A 468 12.03 2.58 9.77
C VAL A 468 12.74 2.83 8.45
N LEU A 469 12.67 1.86 7.54
CA LEU A 469 13.16 1.93 6.18
C LEU A 469 11.99 2.35 5.25
N PRO A 470 12.11 3.46 4.50
CA PRO A 470 11.02 3.95 3.66
C PRO A 470 10.96 3.25 2.29
N GLY A 471 9.74 3.00 1.80
CA GLY A 471 9.45 3.01 0.36
C GLY A 471 10.00 1.89 -0.54
N ARG A 472 10.59 0.81 -0.02
CA ARG A 472 11.03 -0.36 -0.82
C ARG A 472 9.87 -1.23 -1.30
N ILE A 473 10.06 -1.91 -2.43
CA ILE A 473 9.04 -2.77 -3.08
C ILE A 473 9.11 -4.20 -2.55
N ASN A 474 8.00 -4.72 -2.04
CA ASN A 474 7.89 -6.07 -1.50
C ASN A 474 7.82 -7.14 -2.60
N LEU A 475 8.87 -7.96 -2.71
CA LEU A 475 9.02 -9.03 -3.71
C LEU A 475 8.13 -10.25 -3.49
N ASN A 476 7.36 -10.35 -2.43
CA ASN A 476 6.45 -11.47 -2.20
C ASN A 476 5.02 -11.13 -2.65
N GLU A 477 4.63 -9.86 -2.49
CA GLU A 477 3.26 -9.40 -2.74
C GLU A 477 3.13 -8.42 -3.92
N CYS A 478 4.22 -7.94 -4.54
CA CYS A 478 4.10 -6.96 -5.62
C CYS A 478 3.49 -7.57 -6.90
N PRO A 479 2.57 -6.86 -7.60
CA PRO A 479 2.06 -7.30 -8.90
C PRO A 479 3.16 -7.47 -9.96
N ALA A 480 2.92 -8.32 -10.96
CA ALA A 480 3.86 -8.60 -12.04
C ALA A 480 4.26 -7.33 -12.82
N GLU A 481 3.33 -6.40 -13.00
CA GLU A 481 3.56 -5.12 -13.69
C GLU A 481 4.63 -4.28 -12.98
N LEU A 482 4.61 -4.23 -11.64
CA LEU A 482 5.62 -3.52 -10.87
C LEU A 482 6.96 -4.28 -10.86
N LEU A 483 6.91 -5.61 -10.80
CA LEU A 483 8.11 -6.43 -10.78
C LEU A 483 8.95 -6.27 -12.06
N MET A 484 8.28 -6.12 -13.22
CA MET A 484 8.93 -5.84 -14.50
C MET A 484 9.66 -4.49 -14.54
N GLY A 485 9.28 -3.54 -13.69
CA GLY A 485 9.93 -2.23 -13.62
C GLY A 485 11.19 -2.21 -12.75
N VAL A 486 11.43 -3.28 -11.98
CA VAL A 486 12.61 -3.38 -11.13
C VAL A 486 13.84 -3.64 -12.01
N PRO A 487 14.92 -2.84 -11.91
CA PRO A 487 16.14 -3.05 -12.67
C PRO A 487 16.68 -4.48 -12.50
N LEU A 488 17.32 -5.05 -13.53
CA LEU A 488 17.87 -6.42 -13.54
C LEU A 488 16.85 -7.56 -13.42
N VAL A 489 15.55 -7.27 -13.32
CA VAL A 489 14.49 -8.29 -13.34
C VAL A 489 13.95 -8.39 -14.76
N ASP A 490 14.56 -9.27 -15.56
CA ASP A 490 14.05 -9.59 -16.90
C ASP A 490 12.82 -10.52 -16.84
N VAL A 491 12.21 -10.78 -18.00
CA VAL A 491 10.97 -11.59 -18.07
C VAL A 491 11.19 -13.01 -17.53
N ASP A 492 12.37 -13.58 -17.73
CA ASP A 492 12.72 -14.93 -17.26
C ASP A 492 12.87 -14.94 -15.74
N THR A 493 13.61 -13.97 -15.16
CA THR A 493 13.76 -13.82 -13.71
C THR A 493 12.42 -13.49 -13.04
N MET A 494 11.62 -12.61 -13.64
CA MET A 494 10.26 -12.29 -13.18
C MET A 494 9.40 -13.55 -13.13
N THR A 495 9.39 -14.35 -14.20
CA THR A 495 8.61 -15.60 -14.27
C THR A 495 9.09 -16.58 -13.21
N ALA A 496 10.40 -16.73 -13.01
CA ALA A 496 10.96 -17.59 -11.99
C ALA A 496 10.59 -17.14 -10.57
N ILE A 497 10.59 -15.82 -10.29
CA ILE A 497 10.11 -15.25 -9.02
C ILE A 497 8.64 -15.56 -8.81
N LEU A 498 7.78 -15.34 -9.82
CA LEU A 498 6.34 -15.61 -9.71
C LEU A 498 6.04 -17.10 -9.51
N GLU A 499 6.75 -17.97 -10.25
CA GLU A 499 6.66 -19.43 -10.06
C GLU A 499 7.10 -19.81 -8.65
N ALA A 500 8.23 -19.29 -8.18
CA ALA A 500 8.72 -19.51 -6.83
C ALA A 500 7.65 -19.10 -5.81
N ARG A 501 7.08 -17.89 -5.89
CA ARG A 501 5.98 -17.42 -5.00
C ARG A 501 4.82 -18.40 -4.92
N SER A 502 4.37 -18.94 -6.06
CA SER A 502 3.23 -19.87 -6.11
C SER A 502 3.47 -21.17 -5.33
N GLN A 503 4.74 -21.57 -5.15
CA GLN A 503 5.12 -22.78 -4.43
C GLN A 503 5.08 -22.61 -2.91
N ASP A 504 5.17 -21.38 -2.38
CA ASP A 504 5.08 -21.11 -0.94
C ASP A 504 3.64 -20.87 -0.50
N VAL A 505 2.86 -21.95 -0.56
CA VAL A 505 1.47 -21.94 -0.11
C VAL A 505 1.43 -21.86 1.42
N GLY A 506 1.35 -20.64 1.94
CA GLY A 506 1.12 -20.37 3.36
C GLY A 506 2.35 -19.95 4.18
N GLY A 507 3.37 -19.33 3.57
CA GLY A 507 4.49 -18.70 4.29
C GLY A 507 5.37 -19.69 5.05
N THR A 508 5.42 -20.94 4.59
CA THR A 508 6.11 -22.02 5.30
C THR A 508 7.63 -21.97 5.16
N THR A 509 8.13 -21.19 4.21
CA THR A 509 9.58 -21.02 3.98
C THR A 509 10.10 -19.77 4.68
N SER A 510 10.80 -19.97 5.81
CA SER A 510 11.40 -18.88 6.61
C SER A 510 12.33 -17.98 5.80
N ASP A 511 12.92 -18.49 4.72
CA ASP A 511 13.91 -17.79 3.91
C ASP A 511 13.30 -16.63 3.13
N ARG A 512 12.00 -16.70 2.80
CA ARG A 512 11.28 -15.68 2.01
C ARG A 512 10.87 -14.45 2.80
N ASN A 513 11.24 -14.40 4.06
CA ASN A 513 11.07 -13.23 4.92
C ASN A 513 12.17 -12.18 4.71
N HIS A 514 13.22 -12.49 3.96
CA HIS A 514 14.33 -11.58 3.71
C HIS A 514 14.47 -11.32 2.22
N GLU A 515 14.81 -10.08 1.85
CA GLU A 515 14.88 -9.62 0.46
C GLU A 515 15.89 -10.39 -0.38
N THR A 516 16.81 -11.11 0.25
CA THR A 516 17.86 -11.90 -0.40
C THR A 516 17.42 -13.29 -0.85
N TRP A 517 16.15 -13.69 -0.65
CA TRP A 517 15.69 -15.03 -1.05
C TRP A 517 15.88 -15.35 -2.56
N PRO A 518 15.79 -14.39 -3.52
CA PRO A 518 16.09 -14.69 -4.92
C PRO A 518 17.56 -15.09 -5.13
N LEU A 519 18.47 -14.55 -4.32
CA LEU A 519 19.89 -14.91 -4.35
C LEU A 519 20.11 -16.33 -3.79
N THR A 520 19.47 -16.66 -2.67
CA THR A 520 19.63 -17.99 -2.05
C THR A 520 19.01 -19.12 -2.88
N GLU A 521 17.95 -18.81 -3.64
CA GLU A 521 17.35 -19.74 -4.61
C GLU A 521 18.10 -19.79 -5.95
N GLY A 522 19.13 -18.96 -6.13
CA GLY A 522 19.96 -18.92 -7.35
C GLY A 522 19.29 -18.26 -8.56
N LEU A 523 18.28 -17.42 -8.32
CA LEU A 523 17.58 -16.65 -9.37
C LEU A 523 18.38 -15.42 -9.80
N VAL A 524 19.16 -14.84 -8.89
CA VAL A 524 20.04 -13.69 -9.15
C VAL A 524 21.43 -13.94 -8.58
N THR A 525 22.44 -13.28 -9.16
CA THR A 525 23.82 -13.31 -8.62
C THR A 525 23.99 -12.39 -7.43
N VAL A 526 25.08 -12.54 -6.66
CA VAL A 526 25.39 -11.64 -5.53
C VAL A 526 25.47 -10.19 -6.01
N ASP A 527 26.14 -9.92 -7.13
CA ASP A 527 26.29 -8.57 -7.68
C ASP A 527 24.97 -7.98 -8.17
N GLN A 528 24.09 -8.78 -8.77
CA GLN A 528 22.74 -8.32 -9.12
C GLN A 528 21.93 -8.01 -7.87
N MET A 529 22.01 -8.85 -6.84
CA MET A 529 21.29 -8.64 -5.58
C MET A 529 21.75 -7.37 -4.86
N ARG A 530 23.04 -7.01 -4.95
CA ARG A 530 23.57 -5.73 -4.42
C ARG A 530 22.92 -4.51 -5.05
N ALA A 531 22.64 -4.55 -6.36
CA ALA A 531 21.94 -3.47 -7.05
C ALA A 531 20.44 -3.43 -6.71
N LEU A 532 19.83 -4.59 -6.42
CA LEU A 532 18.42 -4.71 -6.10
C LEU A 532 18.08 -4.29 -4.66
N LEU A 533 18.96 -4.55 -3.69
CA LEU A 533 18.69 -4.41 -2.24
C LEU A 533 18.15 -3.02 -1.81
N PRO A 534 18.62 -1.89 -2.38
CA PRO A 534 18.06 -0.57 -2.06
C PRO A 534 16.59 -0.39 -2.49
N LEU A 535 16.16 -1.13 -3.53
CA LEU A 535 14.84 -0.99 -4.15
C LEU A 535 13.82 -1.97 -3.59
N VAL A 536 14.27 -3.12 -3.10
CA VAL A 536 13.40 -4.27 -2.80
C VAL A 536 13.41 -4.63 -1.32
N THR A 537 12.30 -5.19 -0.86
CA THR A 537 12.12 -5.78 0.47
C THR A 537 11.36 -7.11 0.35
N ALA A 538 11.41 -7.95 1.37
CA ALA A 538 10.51 -9.09 1.51
C ALA A 538 9.40 -8.87 2.56
N ARG A 539 9.52 -7.79 3.34
CA ARG A 539 8.61 -7.45 4.46
C ARG A 539 7.93 -6.11 4.22
N GLY A 540 7.21 -5.66 5.23
CA GLY A 540 6.56 -4.36 5.26
C GLY A 540 5.65 -4.31 6.48
N ASP A 541 5.63 -3.17 7.14
CA ASP A 541 4.90 -2.99 8.40
C ASP A 541 3.75 -2.01 8.27
N VAL A 542 3.45 -1.55 7.05
CA VAL A 542 2.25 -0.76 6.77
C VAL A 542 1.26 -1.63 6.00
N PHE A 543 0.06 -1.73 6.54
CA PHE A 543 -0.96 -2.63 6.03
C PHE A 543 -2.26 -1.90 5.72
N ARG A 544 -2.87 -2.25 4.59
CA ARG A 544 -4.24 -1.90 4.26
C ARG A 544 -5.20 -3.00 4.69
N ALA A 545 -6.29 -2.60 5.32
CA ALA A 545 -7.41 -3.45 5.68
C ALA A 545 -8.71 -2.87 5.12
N GLN A 546 -9.40 -3.62 4.26
CA GLN A 546 -10.79 -3.33 3.94
C GLN A 546 -11.68 -4.16 4.87
N VAL A 547 -12.37 -3.50 5.79
CA VAL A 547 -13.18 -4.11 6.85
C VAL A 547 -14.65 -3.90 6.54
N ILE A 548 -15.41 -5.00 6.47
CA ILE A 548 -16.85 -5.01 6.31
C ILE A 548 -17.47 -5.46 7.62
N GLY A 549 -18.16 -4.56 8.30
CA GLY A 549 -18.97 -4.87 9.48
C GLY A 549 -20.41 -5.13 9.04
N PHE A 550 -20.99 -6.25 9.42
CA PHE A 550 -22.33 -6.64 8.98
C PHE A 550 -23.10 -7.37 10.07
N ASP A 551 -24.42 -7.24 10.01
CA ASP A 551 -25.34 -7.99 10.86
C ASP A 551 -25.88 -9.20 10.09
N SER A 552 -25.70 -10.40 10.65
CA SER A 552 -26.09 -11.68 10.05
C SER A 552 -27.61 -11.87 9.97
N GLY A 553 -28.38 -11.16 10.80
CA GLY A 553 -29.85 -11.22 10.79
C GLY A 553 -30.48 -10.30 9.75
N SER A 554 -30.16 -9.01 9.80
CA SER A 554 -30.72 -7.98 8.91
C SER A 554 -30.02 -7.90 7.55
N GLY A 555 -28.77 -8.35 7.45
CA GLY A 555 -27.93 -8.23 6.25
C GLY A 555 -27.40 -6.82 5.99
N LEU A 556 -27.68 -5.88 6.90
CA LEU A 556 -27.12 -4.52 6.86
C LEU A 556 -25.61 -4.56 7.09
N ALA A 557 -24.90 -3.70 6.38
CA ALA A 557 -23.45 -3.65 6.43
C ALA A 557 -22.92 -2.24 6.28
N ALA A 558 -21.73 -2.01 6.85
CA ALA A 558 -20.89 -0.85 6.63
C ALA A 558 -19.52 -1.33 6.14
N ARG A 559 -18.82 -0.49 5.37
CA ARG A 559 -17.50 -0.82 4.82
C ARG A 559 -16.54 0.34 5.08
N GLY A 560 -15.41 0.02 5.69
CA GLY A 560 -14.31 0.96 5.89
C GLY A 560 -13.02 0.42 5.29
N GLU A 561 -12.17 1.33 4.85
CA GLU A 561 -10.77 1.03 4.51
C GLU A 561 -9.88 1.78 5.48
N ALA A 562 -8.91 1.08 6.07
CA ALA A 562 -7.93 1.64 6.98
C ALA A 562 -6.52 1.27 6.52
N ILE A 563 -5.60 2.23 6.59
CA ILE A 563 -4.16 1.99 6.47
C ILE A 563 -3.56 2.12 7.86
N ILE A 564 -2.89 1.06 8.29
CA ILE A 564 -2.34 0.90 9.63
C ILE A 564 -0.83 0.77 9.52
N ASP A 565 -0.12 1.71 10.11
CA ASP A 565 1.33 1.69 10.24
C ASP A 565 1.72 1.00 11.56
N ALA A 566 2.26 -0.20 11.43
CA ALA A 566 2.74 -1.06 12.50
C ALA A 566 4.27 -1.04 12.66
N SER A 567 4.97 -0.10 12.01
CA SER A 567 6.43 0.02 12.16
C SER A 567 6.84 0.36 13.61
N THR A 568 5.94 1.06 14.31
CA THR A 568 6.09 1.41 15.73
C THR A 568 5.42 0.36 16.63
N PRO A 569 5.88 0.20 17.90
CA PRO A 569 5.28 -0.76 18.84
C PRO A 569 3.78 -0.60 19.09
N ASN A 570 3.21 0.57 18.78
CA ASN A 570 1.78 0.82 18.88
C ASN A 570 1.22 1.16 17.50
N PRO A 571 0.68 0.17 16.75
CA PRO A 571 0.20 0.39 15.40
C PRO A 571 -0.82 1.52 15.33
N ARG A 572 -0.61 2.46 14.41
CA ARG A 572 -1.43 3.67 14.25
C ARG A 572 -2.23 3.61 12.94
N VAL A 573 -3.49 4.02 12.99
CA VAL A 573 -4.28 4.24 11.77
C VAL A 573 -3.82 5.56 11.16
N VAL A 574 -3.14 5.50 10.02
CA VAL A 574 -2.63 6.70 9.32
C VAL A 574 -3.64 7.25 8.33
N HIS A 575 -4.51 6.38 7.78
CA HIS A 575 -5.57 6.77 6.87
C HIS A 575 -6.83 5.95 7.15
N TYR A 576 -8.00 6.59 7.06
CA TYR A 576 -9.30 5.92 7.15
C TYR A 576 -10.27 6.50 6.12
N ARG A 577 -11.06 5.63 5.50
CA ARG A 577 -12.04 5.97 4.48
C ARG A 577 -13.34 5.19 4.68
N ASP A 578 -14.46 5.92 4.73
CA ASP A 578 -15.80 5.31 4.72
C ASP A 578 -16.23 4.97 3.29
N LEU A 579 -16.32 3.67 2.99
CA LEU A 579 -16.75 3.12 1.70
C LEU A 579 -18.21 2.64 1.73
N THR A 580 -18.95 2.89 2.81
CA THR A 580 -20.35 2.44 2.97
C THR A 580 -21.26 2.98 1.87
N HIS A 581 -20.98 4.18 1.34
CA HIS A 581 -21.74 4.80 0.25
C HIS A 581 -21.63 4.05 -1.09
N LEU A 582 -20.58 3.25 -1.28
CA LEU A 582 -20.40 2.36 -2.43
C LEU A 582 -21.09 1.00 -2.24
N GLY A 583 -21.79 0.80 -1.12
CA GLY A 583 -22.44 -0.44 -0.76
C GLY A 583 -21.50 -1.44 -0.07
N ARG A 584 -22.02 -2.66 0.14
CA ARG A 584 -21.32 -3.73 0.85
C ARG A 584 -20.12 -4.31 0.08
N GLY A 585 -20.11 -4.18 -1.25
CA GLY A 585 -19.05 -4.70 -2.14
C GLY A 585 -19.04 -6.22 -2.34
N PHE A 586 -19.48 -7.00 -1.35
CA PHE A 586 -19.46 -8.47 -1.40
C PHE A 586 -20.78 -9.10 -0.95
N ASP A 587 -21.01 -10.34 -1.35
CA ASP A 587 -22.13 -11.16 -0.87
C ASP A 587 -21.95 -11.63 0.58
N LEU A 588 -23.05 -11.82 1.31
CA LEU A 588 -23.00 -12.26 2.72
C LEU A 588 -22.32 -13.64 2.89
N SER A 589 -22.45 -14.53 1.90
CA SER A 589 -21.80 -15.83 1.90
C SER A 589 -20.27 -15.72 1.89
N VAL A 590 -19.73 -14.76 1.12
CA VAL A 590 -18.30 -14.45 1.09
C VAL A 590 -17.85 -13.91 2.45
N LEU A 591 -18.66 -13.05 3.06
CA LEU A 591 -18.35 -12.47 4.37
C LEU A 591 -18.41 -13.48 5.52
N GLY A 592 -18.80 -14.74 5.30
CA GLY A 592 -18.99 -15.73 6.36
C GLY A 592 -20.32 -15.57 7.12
N GLY A 593 -21.24 -14.75 6.59
CA GLY A 593 -22.58 -14.60 7.12
C GLY A 593 -23.48 -15.77 6.72
N ASN A 594 -24.09 -16.44 7.70
CA ASN A 594 -25.15 -17.40 7.43
C ASN A 594 -26.39 -16.65 6.91
N ILE A 595 -26.84 -16.98 5.70
CA ILE A 595 -28.16 -16.56 5.23
C ILE A 595 -29.20 -17.30 6.08
N VAL A 596 -29.73 -16.65 7.12
CA VAL A 596 -30.96 -17.14 7.75
C VAL A 596 -32.07 -16.90 6.73
N VAL A 597 -32.32 -17.88 5.87
CA VAL A 597 -33.52 -17.87 5.03
C VAL A 597 -34.69 -17.86 6.00
N PRO A 598 -35.52 -16.79 6.06
CA PRO A 598 -36.69 -16.84 6.91
C PRO A 598 -37.54 -18.00 6.42
N ASN A 599 -37.77 -18.98 7.30
CA ASN A 599 -38.74 -20.04 7.06
C ASN A 599 -40.10 -19.35 6.88
N ASN A 600 -40.49 -19.13 5.63
CA ASN A 600 -41.86 -18.80 5.28
C ASN A 600 -42.73 -20.03 5.61
N ASN A 601 -43.19 -20.10 6.85
CA ASN A 601 -44.29 -20.96 7.28
C ASN A 601 -45.52 -20.09 7.58
#